data_AF-A0A7W0SQS6-F1
#
_entry.id   AF-A0A7W0SQS6-F1
#
_cell.length_a   1.000
_cell.length_b   1.000
_cell.length_c   1.000
_cell.angle_alpha   90.00
_cell.angle_beta   90.00
_cell.angle_gamma   90.00
#
_symmetry.space_group_name_H-M   'P 1'
#
loop_
_entity.id
_entity.type
_entity.pdbx_description
1 polymer ?
#
loop_
_entity_poly.entity_id
_entity_poly.type
_entity_poly.pdbx_seq_one_letter_code
_entity_poly.pdbx_strand_id
1 'polypeptide(L)'
;MLHDDLIASITEWDQSLGGSIEGDTPLITSARLDSLHLLWLLLWIEEKAGRQIDATVIDLAVEWNTVDAIVAFVERERGDA
;
A
#
# COMPACT_ATOMS: atom_id res chain seq x y z
N MET A 1 -1.83 -1.09 13.94
CA MET A 1 -1.73 0.35 13.67
C MET A 1 -1.48 0.64 12.20
N LEU A 2 -0.30 0.40 11.61
CA LEU A 2 -0.11 0.66 10.17
C LEU A 2 -1.04 -0.16 9.28
N HIS A 3 -1.25 -1.43 9.62
CA HIS A 3 -2.17 -2.30 8.89
C HIS A 3 -3.61 -1.74 8.89
N ASP A 4 -4.12 -1.38 10.07
CA ASP A 4 -5.47 -0.80 10.22
C ASP A 4 -5.60 0.57 9.54
N ASP A 5 -4.55 1.39 9.61
CA ASP A 5 -4.46 2.70 8.97
C ASP A 5 -4.45 2.61 7.44
N LEU A 6 -3.75 1.62 6.89
CA LEU A 6 -3.77 1.34 5.46
C LEU A 6 -5.14 0.86 4.99
N ILE A 7 -5.78 -0.07 5.71
CA ILE A 7 -7.14 -0.52 5.39
C ILE A 7 -8.14 0.63 5.44
N ALA A 8 -8.03 1.49 6.46
CA ALA A 8 -8.88 2.69 6.57
C ALA A 8 -8.65 3.64 5.39
N SER A 9 -7.40 3.87 5.00
CA SER A 9 -7.04 4.74 3.86
C SER A 9 -7.57 4.18 2.55
N ILE A 10 -7.39 2.89 2.27
CA ILE A 10 -7.94 2.23 1.08
C ILE A 10 -9.47 2.35 1.03
N THR A 11 -10.14 2.20 2.17
CA THR A 11 -11.60 2.34 2.28
C THR A 11 -12.07 3.78 2.06
N GLU A 12 -11.27 4.76 2.48
CA GLU A 12 -11.54 6.18 2.25
C GLU A 12 -11.40 6.55 0.77
N TRP A 13 -10.38 6.00 0.10
CA TRP A 13 -10.14 6.19 -1.33
C TRP A 13 -11.26 5.59 -2.18
N ASP A 14 -11.70 4.38 -1.84
CA ASP A 14 -12.82 3.72 -2.50
C ASP A 14 -13.56 2.80 -1.51
N GLN A 15 -14.79 3.21 -1.16
CA GLN A 15 -15.65 2.46 -0.25
C GLN A 15 -16.01 1.06 -0.76
N SER A 16 -15.98 0.83 -2.08
CA SER A 16 -16.23 -0.48 -2.67
C SER A 16 -15.14 -1.51 -2.33
N LEU A 17 -13.94 -1.02 -1.98
CA LEU A 17 -12.81 -1.85 -1.57
C LEU A 17 -12.88 -2.22 -0.09
N GLY A 18 -13.58 -1.44 0.74
CA GLY A 18 -13.67 -1.59 2.20
C GLY A 18 -14.36 -2.86 2.72
N GLY A 19 -14.82 -3.73 1.83
CA GLY A 19 -15.36 -5.05 2.18
C GLY A 19 -14.29 -6.14 2.14
N SER A 20 -13.86 -6.61 3.32
CA SER A 20 -13.07 -7.84 3.51
C SER A 20 -11.71 -7.86 2.79
N ILE A 21 -10.90 -6.80 2.94
CA ILE A 21 -9.47 -6.89 2.63
C ILE A 21 -8.78 -7.53 3.83
N GLU A 22 -8.36 -8.79 3.67
CA GLU A 22 -7.46 -9.46 4.60
C GLU A 22 -6.01 -9.11 4.28
N GLY A 23 -5.10 -9.30 5.23
CA GLY A 23 -3.69 -8.87 5.12
C GLY A 23 -2.96 -9.40 3.87
N ASP A 24 -3.30 -10.62 3.45
CA ASP A 24 -2.73 -11.34 2.31
C ASP A 24 -3.57 -11.22 1.03
N THR A 25 -4.67 -10.45 1.05
CA THR A 25 -5.54 -10.28 -0.11
C THR A 25 -4.77 -9.61 -1.24
N PRO A 26 -4.69 -10.21 -2.44
CA PRO A 26 -4.05 -9.58 -3.57
C PRO A 26 -4.80 -8.31 -3.99
N LEU A 27 -4.06 -7.21 -4.16
CA LEU A 27 -4.55 -5.87 -4.48
C LEU A 27 -4.17 -5.46 -5.90
N ILE A 28 -2.92 -5.69 -6.29
CA ILE A 28 -2.37 -5.26 -7.58
C ILE A 28 -2.59 -6.33 -8.65
N THR A 29 -2.19 -7.57 -8.35
CA THR A 29 -2.33 -8.69 -9.28
C THR A 29 -3.79 -9.08 -9.54
N SER A 30 -4.70 -8.73 -8.64
CA SER A 30 -6.15 -8.87 -8.81
C SER A 30 -6.82 -7.69 -9.53
N ALA A 31 -6.04 -6.65 -9.89
CA ALA A 31 -6.52 -5.38 -10.44
C ALA A 31 -7.57 -4.69 -9.54
N ARG A 32 -7.48 -4.90 -8.23
CA ARG A 32 -8.38 -4.29 -7.24
C ARG A 32 -7.99 -2.85 -6.94
N LEU A 33 -6.70 -2.51 -7.09
CA LEU A 33 -6.22 -1.13 -7.15
C LEU A 33 -5.91 -0.75 -8.60
N ASP A 34 -6.53 0.32 -9.09
CA ASP A 34 -6.21 0.91 -10.39
C ASP A 34 -5.07 1.95 -10.28
N SER A 35 -4.75 2.62 -11.40
CA SER A 35 -3.69 3.62 -11.44
C SER A 35 -3.88 4.80 -10.50
N LEU A 36 -5.11 5.20 -10.21
CA LEU A 36 -5.40 6.31 -9.28
C LEU A 36 -5.15 5.86 -7.84
N HIS A 37 -5.60 4.66 -7.49
CA HIS A 37 -5.34 4.06 -6.19
C HIS A 37 -3.85 3.84 -5.95
N LEU A 38 -3.09 3.43 -6.98
CA LEU A 38 -1.63 3.27 -6.89
C LEU A 38 -0.91 4.59 -6.61
N LEU A 39 -1.39 5.70 -7.16
CA LEU A 39 -0.86 7.03 -6.85
C LEU A 39 -1.10 7.39 -5.37
N TRP A 40 -2.32 7.18 -4.87
CA TRP A 40 -2.63 7.45 -3.46
C TRP A 40 -1.86 6.54 -2.51
N LEU A 41 -1.67 5.27 -2.89
CA LEU A 41 -0.85 4.34 -2.15
C LEU A 41 0.61 4.81 -2.07
N LEU A 42 1.21 5.23 -3.19
CA LEU A 42 2.56 5.79 -3.19
C LEU A 42 2.67 6.99 -2.23
N LEU A 43 1.74 7.94 -2.30
CA LEU A 43 1.75 9.12 -1.42
C LEU A 43 1.63 8.73 0.06
N TRP A 44 0.76 7.78 0.38
CA TRP A 44 0.61 7.26 1.73
C TRP A 44 1.91 6.58 2.21
N ILE A 45 2.55 5.77 1.37
CA ILE A 45 3.83 5.12 1.69
C ILE A 45 4.91 6.17 1.95
N GLU A 46 5.04 7.20 1.11
CA GLU A 46 6.01 8.27 1.28
C GLU A 46 5.79 9.06 2.57
N GLU A 47 4.53 9.37 2.89
CA GLU A 47 4.16 10.03 4.15
C GLU A 47 4.56 9.16 5.35
N LYS A 48 4.22 7.87 5.34
CA LYS A 48 4.52 6.98 6.46
C LYS A 48 5.99 6.67 6.57
N ALA A 49 6.72 6.54 5.46
CA ALA A 49 8.16 6.31 5.44
C ALA A 49 8.97 7.57 5.77
N GLY A 50 8.39 8.76 5.61
CA GLY A 50 9.07 10.04 5.84
C GLY A 50 10.06 10.42 4.75
N ARG A 51 9.99 9.79 3.58
CA ARG A 51 10.88 10.04 2.43
C ARG A 51 10.20 9.70 1.11
N GLN A 52 10.76 10.23 0.02
CA GLN A 52 10.32 9.90 -1.32
C GLN A 52 10.70 8.47 -1.70
N ILE A 53 9.85 7.84 -2.52
CA ILE A 53 10.02 6.47 -3.01
C ILE A 53 10.07 6.48 -4.53
N ASP A 54 11.14 5.95 -5.10
CA ASP A 54 11.20 5.72 -6.54
C ASP A 54 10.45 4.44 -6.90
N ALA A 55 9.16 4.58 -7.25
CA ALA A 55 8.33 3.45 -7.67
C ALA A 55 8.79 2.81 -9.00
N THR A 56 9.68 3.44 -9.77
CA THR A 56 10.13 2.90 -11.07
C THR A 56 11.11 1.73 -10.94
N VAL A 57 11.70 1.56 -9.76
CA VAL A 57 12.65 0.47 -9.46
C VAL A 57 12.04 -0.63 -8.59
N ILE A 58 10.76 -0.52 -8.24
CA ILE A 58 10.05 -1.45 -7.35
C ILE A 58 9.22 -2.43 -8.18
N ASP A 59 9.32 -3.71 -7.88
CA ASP A 59 8.36 -4.70 -8.36
C ASP A 59 7.07 -4.61 -7.52
N LEU A 60 6.11 -3.80 -7.99
CA LEU A 60 4.85 -3.56 -7.29
C LEU A 60 4.07 -4.85 -7.04
N ALA A 61 4.16 -5.84 -7.95
CA ALA A 61 3.45 -7.11 -7.82
C ALA A 61 4.03 -8.01 -6.70
N VAL A 62 5.20 -7.66 -6.17
CA VAL A 62 5.82 -8.32 -5.02
C VAL A 62 5.69 -7.45 -3.78
N GLU A 63 6.22 -6.23 -3.84
CA GLU A 63 6.37 -5.38 -2.66
C GLU A 63 5.04 -4.79 -2.18
N TRP A 64 4.09 -4.51 -3.09
CA TRP A 64 2.85 -3.78 -2.77
C TRP A 64 1.58 -4.58 -3.08
N ASN A 65 1.69 -5.88 -3.33
CA ASN A 65 0.55 -6.67 -3.79
C ASN A 65 -0.45 -6.99 -2.66
N THR A 66 -0.05 -6.92 -1.40
CA THR A 66 -0.93 -7.19 -0.26
C THR A 66 -0.74 -6.13 0.82
N VAL A 67 -1.71 -5.98 1.72
CA VAL A 67 -1.61 -5.04 2.85
C VAL A 67 -0.38 -5.39 3.70
N ASP A 68 -0.14 -6.68 3.95
CA ASP A 68 1.01 -7.14 4.71
C ASP A 68 2.34 -6.79 4.04
N ALA A 69 2.44 -6.95 2.72
CA ALA A 69 3.65 -6.60 1.97
C ALA A 69 3.91 -5.09 1.99
N ILE A 70 2.86 -4.27 1.82
CA ILE A 70 2.96 -2.81 1.89
C ILE A 70 3.43 -2.36 3.28
N VAL A 71 2.85 -2.91 4.35
CA VAL A 71 3.24 -2.56 5.73
C VAL A 71 4.69 -2.97 5.98
N ALA A 72 5.09 -4.18 5.55
CA ALA A 72 6.48 -4.63 5.68
C ALA A 72 7.45 -3.73 4.89
N PHE A 73 7.05 -3.27 3.71
CA PHE A 73 7.80 -2.29 2.92
C PHE A 73 8.00 -1.00 3.71
N VAL A 74 6.91 -0.38 4.21
CA VAL A 74 6.98 0.88 4.96
C VAL A 74 7.87 0.77 6.19
N GLU A 75 7.74 -0.31 6.98
CA GLU A 75 8.55 -0.49 8.18
C GLU A 75 10.05 -0.65 7.87
N ARG A 76 10.39 -1.32 6.76
CA ARG A 76 11.77 -1.40 6.28
C ARG A 76 12.30 -0.03 5.90
N GLU A 77 11.56 0.72 5.09
CA GLU A 77 12.01 2.05 4.63
C GLU A 77 12.13 3.08 5.78
N ARG A 78 11.37 2.91 6.87
CA ARG A 78 11.49 3.69 8.12
C ARG A 78 12.75 3.37 8.91
N GLY A 79 13.16 2.10 8.94
CA GLY A 79 14.33 1.62 9.68
C GLY A 79 15.67 1.93 9.01
N ASP A 80 15.64 2.15 7.69
CA ASP A 80 16.81 2.49 6.87
C ASP A 80 17.11 4.01 6.83
N ALA A 81 16.45 4.80 7.68
CA ALA A 81 16.58 6.27 7.76
C ALA A 81 17.60 6.74 8.82
#